data_AF-A0A3B9BKE7-F1
#
_entry.id   AF-A0A3B9BKE7-F1
#
_cell.length_a   1.000
_cell.length_b   1.000
_cell.length_c   1.000
_cell.angle_alpha   90.00
_cell.angle_beta   90.00
_cell.angle_gamma   90.00
#
_symmetry.space_group_name_H-M   'P 1'
#
loop_
_entity.id
_entity.type
_entity.pdbx_description
1 polymer ?
#
loop_
_entity_poly.entity_id
_entity_poly.type
_entity_poly.pdbx_seq_one_letter_code
_entity_poly.pdbx_strand_id
1 'polypeptide(L)'
;MLQRKRHYMQSALFDRLGNARIVWGEIILRLKKILSDGIKWGVAACFGLLSVGDLRAASIAPQLSHRAVYQLQLSEALSPGVSAVEGKMVVEWRETCEGYLTEQRIVIRTDLENGKVSLNDVSTSSWEALDGSEFRFDLRQLVDNQLAEVLRGDANAGRDDNAARAVFKQPASAELSLPESILFPSKHMEEVLAAAARGKSNVTAVLFDGSSDKEYYKVITSIGRKQETVAAQDWAAGQHWWPVQISFYNPFEPDAEPQFEMSFHLYTNGVTENVTMRYRQFVLAGELQEITAFPVPDC
;
A
#
# COMPACT_ATOMS: atom_id res chain seq x y z
N MET A 1 68.83 1.75 -2.06
CA MET A 1 67.68 2.04 -2.98
C MET A 1 66.47 1.09 -2.81
N LEU A 2 66.46 0.17 -1.83
CA LEU A 2 65.41 -0.86 -1.66
C LEU A 2 64.46 -0.64 -0.46
N GLN A 3 64.69 0.35 0.42
CA GLN A 3 63.79 0.64 1.55
C GLN A 3 62.72 1.72 1.26
N ARG A 4 62.90 2.58 0.25
CA ARG A 4 61.88 3.59 -0.13
C ARG A 4 60.71 3.06 -0.97
N LYS A 5 60.81 1.84 -1.54
CA LYS A 5 59.71 1.23 -2.32
C LYS A 5 58.69 0.46 -1.48
N ARG A 6 58.96 0.14 -0.20
CA ARG A 6 57.99 -0.55 0.68
C ARG A 6 56.94 0.38 1.31
N HIS A 7 57.24 1.66 1.50
CA HIS A 7 56.27 2.61 2.08
C HIS A 7 55.22 3.12 1.07
N TYR A 8 55.51 3.10 -0.23
CA TYR A 8 54.54 3.52 -1.26
C TYR A 8 53.51 2.44 -1.62
N MET A 9 53.82 1.16 -1.36
CA MET A 9 52.89 0.04 -1.60
C MET A 9 51.92 -0.20 -0.44
N GLN A 10 52.21 0.25 0.79
CA GLN A 10 51.28 0.14 1.92
C GLN A 10 50.23 1.26 1.95
N SER A 11 50.52 2.46 1.45
CA SER A 11 49.52 3.55 1.38
C SER A 11 48.47 3.32 0.29
N ALA A 12 48.87 2.79 -0.87
CA ALA A 12 47.95 2.50 -1.98
C ALA A 12 47.00 1.31 -1.72
N LEU A 13 47.32 0.43 -0.77
CA LEU A 13 46.47 -0.67 -0.32
C LEU A 13 45.45 -0.24 0.75
N PHE A 14 45.76 0.80 1.54
CA PHE A 14 44.83 1.37 2.52
C PHE A 14 43.75 2.26 1.85
N ASP A 15 44.09 3.00 0.79
CA ASP A 15 43.11 3.81 0.03
C ASP A 15 42.10 2.96 -0.75
N ARG A 16 42.49 1.76 -1.22
CA ARG A 16 41.56 0.83 -1.89
C ARG A 16 40.57 0.15 -0.94
N LEU A 17 40.90 0.01 0.35
CA LEU A 17 40.00 -0.55 1.36
C LEU A 17 39.03 0.51 1.91
N GLY A 18 39.45 1.78 1.98
CA GLY A 18 38.58 2.91 2.33
C GLY A 18 37.49 3.15 1.29
N ASN A 19 37.85 3.17 -0.01
CA ASN A 19 36.88 3.33 -1.09
C ASN A 19 35.93 2.13 -1.24
N ALA A 20 36.39 0.91 -0.96
CA ALA A 20 35.49 -0.25 -0.93
C ALA A 20 34.40 -0.07 0.14
N ARG A 21 34.75 0.32 1.38
CA ARG A 21 33.75 0.53 2.45
C ARG A 21 32.70 1.60 2.12
N ILE A 22 33.08 2.66 1.41
CA ILE A 22 32.17 3.74 0.98
C ILE A 22 31.24 3.25 -0.14
N VAL A 23 31.78 2.55 -1.14
CA VAL A 23 30.99 1.98 -2.25
C VAL A 23 30.02 0.90 -1.76
N TRP A 24 30.45 0.02 -0.83
CA TRP A 24 29.56 -0.94 -0.20
C TRP A 24 28.50 -0.23 0.64
N GLY A 25 28.85 0.82 1.38
CA GLY A 25 27.91 1.65 2.14
C GLY A 25 26.80 2.27 1.28
N GLU A 26 27.15 2.85 0.13
CA GLU A 26 26.18 3.40 -0.82
C GLU A 26 25.34 2.32 -1.51
N ILE A 27 25.92 1.16 -1.85
CA ILE A 27 25.18 0.02 -2.41
C ILE A 27 24.19 -0.53 -1.38
N ILE A 28 24.58 -0.61 -0.10
CA ILE A 28 23.70 -1.04 1.00
C ILE A 28 22.57 -0.02 1.21
N LEU A 29 22.88 1.28 1.19
CA LEU A 29 21.86 2.32 1.30
C LEU A 29 20.91 2.33 0.10
N ARG A 30 21.41 2.06 -1.11
CA ARG A 30 20.59 1.87 -2.31
C ARG A 30 19.73 0.60 -2.21
N LEU A 31 20.26 -0.52 -1.75
CA LEU A 31 19.49 -1.75 -1.56
C LEU A 31 18.41 -1.58 -0.48
N LYS A 32 18.75 -0.95 0.66
CA LYS A 32 17.78 -0.57 1.70
C LYS A 32 16.73 0.38 1.16
N LYS A 33 17.13 1.35 0.33
CA LYS A 33 16.21 2.30 -0.31
C LYS A 33 15.30 1.63 -1.34
N ILE A 34 15.80 0.71 -2.17
CA ILE A 34 14.98 -0.02 -3.15
C ILE A 34 14.03 -0.99 -2.43
N LEU A 35 14.48 -1.64 -1.35
CA LEU A 35 13.62 -2.46 -0.48
C LEU A 35 12.57 -1.62 0.26
N SER A 36 12.95 -0.43 0.76
CA SER A 36 12.02 0.45 1.46
C SER A 36 11.02 1.11 0.53
N ASP A 37 11.47 1.57 -0.64
CA ASP A 37 10.62 2.20 -1.65
C ASP A 37 9.64 1.15 -2.18
N GLY A 38 10.07 -0.09 -2.42
CA GLY A 38 9.19 -1.21 -2.76
C GLY A 38 8.03 -1.38 -1.78
N ILE A 39 8.30 -1.37 -0.47
CA ILE A 39 7.29 -1.58 0.57
C ILE A 39 6.29 -0.41 0.66
N LYS A 40 6.68 0.82 0.29
CA LYS A 40 5.79 2.02 0.32
C LYS A 40 4.55 1.87 -0.57
N TRP A 41 4.69 1.24 -1.74
CA TRP A 41 3.61 1.16 -2.74
C TRP A 41 2.44 0.25 -2.32
N GLY A 42 2.56 -0.52 -1.23
CA GLY A 42 1.54 -1.49 -0.80
C GLY A 42 0.62 -1.04 0.34
N VAL A 43 0.67 0.22 0.78
CA VAL A 43 0.14 0.63 2.10
C VAL A 43 -1.19 1.40 2.06
N ALA A 44 -1.84 1.59 0.91
CA ALA A 44 -3.06 2.40 0.86
C ALA A 44 -4.10 1.96 -0.17
N ALA A 45 -4.60 0.73 0.00
CA ALA A 45 -5.76 0.24 -0.75
C ALA A 45 -6.72 -0.54 0.18
N CYS A 46 -7.52 0.16 0.99
CA CYS A 46 -8.55 -0.46 1.83
C CYS A 46 -9.76 0.46 2.08
N PHE A 47 -10.88 0.08 1.44
CA PHE A 47 -12.27 0.06 1.94
C PHE A 47 -13.04 1.37 2.19
N GLY A 48 -14.36 1.37 1.91
CA GLY A 48 -15.38 2.32 2.40
C GLY A 48 -16.39 2.81 1.36
N LEU A 49 -17.72 2.64 1.62
CA LEU A 49 -18.89 2.68 0.69
C LEU A 49 -19.96 3.77 0.90
N LEU A 50 -20.34 4.47 -0.18
CA LEU A 50 -21.29 5.58 -0.23
C LEU A 50 -22.70 5.28 -0.77
N SER A 51 -23.68 5.91 -0.12
CA SER A 51 -25.10 5.94 -0.46
C SER A 51 -25.51 7.17 -1.28
N VAL A 52 -26.20 6.99 -2.42
CA VAL A 52 -27.22 7.96 -2.92
C VAL A 52 -28.33 7.23 -3.71
N GLY A 53 -29.58 7.42 -3.29
CA GLY A 53 -30.78 7.50 -4.16
C GLY A 53 -31.47 6.20 -4.62
N ASP A 54 -32.71 6.00 -4.14
CA ASP A 54 -33.61 4.86 -4.39
C ASP A 54 -33.70 4.35 -5.85
N LEU A 55 -33.36 3.07 -6.03
CA LEU A 55 -34.09 2.08 -6.85
C LEU A 55 -33.77 0.69 -6.29
N ARG A 56 -34.80 -0.06 -5.91
CA ARG A 56 -34.72 -1.41 -5.31
C ARG A 56 -33.81 -2.34 -6.13
N ALA A 57 -32.58 -2.50 -5.68
CA ALA A 57 -31.62 -3.52 -6.06
C ALA A 57 -31.03 -4.10 -4.76
N ALA A 58 -30.73 -5.40 -4.75
CA ALA A 58 -30.30 -6.15 -3.58
C ALA A 58 -29.31 -5.35 -2.71
N SER A 59 -29.63 -5.22 -1.42
CA SER A 59 -28.80 -4.53 -0.43
C SER A 59 -27.38 -5.09 -0.50
N ILE A 60 -26.44 -4.33 -1.03
CA ILE A 60 -25.03 -4.56 -0.72
C ILE A 60 -24.92 -4.17 0.75
N ALA A 61 -24.59 -5.15 1.60
CA ALA A 61 -24.55 -4.99 3.04
C ALA A 61 -23.65 -3.78 3.42
N PRO A 62 -23.93 -3.10 4.55
CA PRO A 62 -23.02 -2.09 5.05
C PRO A 62 -21.63 -2.71 5.17
N GLN A 63 -20.65 -1.96 4.69
CA GLN A 63 -19.27 -2.37 4.80
C GLN A 63 -18.94 -2.52 6.28
N LEU A 64 -18.42 -3.68 6.66
CA LEU A 64 -18.16 -3.95 8.05
C LEU A 64 -17.05 -2.99 8.49
N SER A 65 -17.34 -2.06 9.40
CA SER A 65 -16.27 -1.36 10.11
C SER A 65 -15.50 -2.40 10.90
N HIS A 66 -14.21 -2.55 10.64
CA HIS A 66 -13.42 -3.65 11.19
C HIS A 66 -11.95 -3.34 11.34
N ARG A 67 -11.30 -4.14 12.17
CA ARG A 67 -9.85 -4.29 12.28
C ARG A 67 -9.48 -5.69 11.83
N ALA A 68 -8.59 -5.81 10.86
CA ALA A 68 -8.03 -7.06 10.38
C ALA A 68 -6.53 -7.14 10.70
N VAL A 69 -6.09 -8.28 11.22
CA VAL A 69 -4.68 -8.58 11.52
C VAL A 69 -4.21 -9.70 10.60
N TYR A 70 -3.12 -9.46 9.88
CA TYR A 70 -2.51 -10.40 8.95
C TYR A 70 -1.12 -10.79 9.42
N GLN A 71 -0.81 -12.08 9.34
CA GLN A 71 0.56 -12.59 9.40
C GLN A 71 1.13 -12.59 7.99
N LEU A 72 2.29 -11.94 7.81
CA LEU A 72 2.97 -11.85 6.53
C LEU A 72 4.15 -12.81 6.48
N GLN A 73 4.33 -13.47 5.34
CA GLN A 73 5.46 -14.35 5.06
C GLN A 73 5.89 -14.26 3.60
N LEU A 74 7.18 -14.51 3.36
CA LEU A 74 7.72 -14.64 2.01
C LEU A 74 7.06 -15.82 1.28
N SER A 75 6.36 -15.52 0.19
CA SER A 75 5.82 -16.53 -0.72
C SER A 75 6.79 -16.86 -1.85
N GLU A 76 7.46 -15.85 -2.40
CA GLU A 76 8.37 -16.01 -3.53
C GLU A 76 9.46 -14.93 -3.49
N ALA A 77 10.71 -15.32 -3.74
CA ALA A 77 11.79 -14.36 -4.01
C ALA A 77 11.95 -14.22 -5.54
N LEU A 78 11.77 -13.01 -6.06
CA LEU A 78 11.85 -12.72 -7.51
C LEU A 78 13.23 -12.22 -7.92
N SER A 79 14.00 -11.73 -6.95
CA SER A 79 15.38 -11.26 -7.14
C SER A 79 16.29 -11.87 -6.08
N PRO A 80 17.57 -12.15 -6.42
CA PRO A 80 18.54 -12.64 -5.44
C PRO A 80 18.80 -11.62 -4.33
N GLY A 81 19.17 -12.09 -3.15
CA GLY A 81 19.55 -11.25 -2.02
C GLY A 81 18.54 -11.18 -0.88
N VAL A 82 17.32 -11.69 -1.06
CA VAL A 82 16.31 -11.87 0.00
C VAL A 82 16.23 -13.35 0.35
N SER A 83 16.57 -13.72 1.59
CA SER A 83 16.53 -15.11 2.06
C SER A 83 15.25 -15.44 2.83
N ALA A 84 14.69 -14.47 3.57
CA ALA A 84 13.42 -14.61 4.25
C ALA A 84 12.74 -13.26 4.45
N VAL A 85 11.41 -13.27 4.52
CA VAL A 85 10.61 -12.12 4.92
C VAL A 85 9.50 -12.59 5.86
N GLU A 86 9.39 -11.95 7.00
CA GLU A 86 8.35 -12.18 8.00
C GLU A 86 7.79 -10.84 8.47
N GLY A 87 6.50 -10.78 8.81
CA GLY A 87 5.92 -9.52 9.25
C GLY A 87 4.50 -9.64 9.74
N LYS A 88 3.93 -8.49 10.09
CA LYS A 88 2.51 -8.34 10.41
C LYS A 88 1.96 -7.10 9.76
N MET A 89 0.70 -7.19 9.34
CA MET A 89 -0.07 -6.04 8.87
C MET A 89 -1.34 -5.93 9.69
N VAL A 90 -1.66 -4.73 10.15
CA VAL A 90 -2.94 -4.41 10.79
C VAL A 90 -3.60 -3.36 9.93
N VAL A 91 -4.86 -3.57 9.59
CA VAL A 91 -5.69 -2.60 8.87
C VAL A 91 -6.94 -2.37 9.70
N GLU A 92 -7.26 -1.11 9.96
CA GLU A 92 -8.52 -0.68 10.53
C GLU A 92 -9.25 0.18 9.51
N TRP A 93 -10.52 -0.13 9.32
CA TRP A 93 -11.41 0.64 8.50
C TRP A 93 -12.67 0.95 9.29
N ARG A 94 -13.04 2.22 9.35
CA ARG A 94 -14.18 2.70 10.15
C ARG A 94 -15.00 3.70 9.35
N GLU A 95 -16.29 3.45 9.31
CA GLU A 95 -17.26 4.43 8.88
C GLU A 95 -17.52 5.45 9.99
N THR A 96 -17.62 6.72 9.60
CA THR A 96 -18.06 7.85 10.43
C THR A 96 -19.16 8.58 9.68
N CYS A 97 -19.90 9.45 10.37
CA CYS A 97 -21.01 10.18 9.74
C CYS A 97 -20.58 11.13 8.60
N GLU A 98 -19.30 11.49 8.54
CA GLU A 98 -18.77 12.45 7.58
C GLU A 98 -17.76 11.83 6.62
N GLY A 99 -17.28 10.60 6.89
CA GLY A 99 -16.29 9.95 6.04
C GLY A 99 -15.81 8.59 6.54
N TYR A 100 -14.75 8.11 5.92
CA TYR A 100 -14.07 6.87 6.30
C TYR A 100 -12.75 7.20 6.98
N LEU A 101 -12.47 6.55 8.10
CA LEU A 101 -11.16 6.54 8.74
C LEU A 101 -10.48 5.22 8.43
N THR A 102 -9.28 5.28 7.86
CA THR A 102 -8.44 4.11 7.63
C THR A 102 -7.14 4.26 8.39
N GLU A 103 -6.75 3.25 9.14
CA GLU A 103 -5.43 3.15 9.76
C GLU A 103 -4.77 1.85 9.31
N GLN A 104 -3.52 1.91 8.89
CA GLN A 104 -2.78 0.71 8.51
C GLN A 104 -1.38 0.76 9.09
N ARG A 105 -0.90 -0.39 9.58
CA ARG A 105 0.49 -0.55 9.99
C ARG A 105 1.04 -1.87 9.49
N ILE A 106 2.16 -1.80 8.79
CA ILE A 106 2.89 -2.95 8.29
C ILE A 106 4.30 -2.95 8.87
N VAL A 107 4.66 -4.04 9.53
CA VAL A 107 6.01 -4.25 10.06
C VAL A 107 6.57 -5.49 9.42
N ILE A 108 7.63 -5.32 8.64
CA ILE A 108 8.31 -6.39 7.91
C ILE A 108 9.77 -6.45 8.32
N ARG A 109 10.23 -7.65 8.66
CA ARG A 109 11.63 -8.00 8.79
C ARG A 109 12.06 -8.77 7.55
N THR A 110 13.13 -8.30 6.91
CA THR A 110 13.75 -8.93 5.75
C THR A 110 15.14 -9.41 6.13
N ASP A 111 15.37 -10.71 6.03
CA ASP A 111 16.69 -11.30 6.15
C ASP A 111 17.33 -11.35 4.75
N LEU A 112 18.58 -10.88 4.67
CA LEU A 112 19.35 -10.81 3.43
C LEU A 112 20.41 -11.90 3.41
N GLU A 113 20.74 -12.39 2.21
CA GLU A 113 21.73 -13.46 2.01
C GLU A 113 23.13 -13.13 2.55
N ASN A 114 23.47 -11.84 2.64
CA ASN A 114 24.73 -11.36 3.20
C ASN A 114 24.77 -11.37 4.74
N GLY A 115 23.76 -11.95 5.39
CA GLY A 115 23.63 -12.06 6.85
C GLY A 115 23.11 -10.79 7.53
N LYS A 116 22.70 -9.76 6.78
CA LYS A 116 22.08 -8.55 7.35
C LYS A 116 20.58 -8.72 7.47
N VAL A 117 20.03 -7.94 8.39
CA VAL A 117 18.59 -7.83 8.61
C VAL A 117 18.19 -6.38 8.32
N SER A 118 17.04 -6.21 7.67
CA SER A 118 16.38 -4.92 7.48
C SER A 118 15.02 -4.98 8.16
N LEU A 119 14.70 -3.98 8.98
CA LEU A 119 13.37 -3.80 9.56
C LEU A 119 12.68 -2.61 8.90
N ASN A 120 11.47 -2.81 8.38
CA ASN A 120 10.63 -1.77 7.81
C ASN A 120 9.33 -1.69 8.59
N ASP A 121 8.99 -0.50 9.10
CA ASP A 121 7.73 -0.22 9.81
C ASP A 121 7.08 0.98 9.14
N VAL A 122 6.00 0.73 8.39
CA VAL A 122 5.19 1.78 7.76
C VAL A 122 3.86 1.85 8.49
N SER A 123 3.50 3.06 8.92
CA SER A 123 2.18 3.37 9.47
C SER A 123 1.53 4.43 8.62
N THR A 124 0.26 4.24 8.27
CA THR A 124 -0.56 5.21 7.57
C THR A 124 -1.85 5.44 8.33
N SER A 125 -2.36 6.67 8.26
CA SER A 125 -3.70 7.01 8.68
C SER A 125 -4.30 7.97 7.68
N SER A 126 -5.56 7.77 7.32
CA SER A 126 -6.27 8.65 6.41
C SER A 126 -7.71 8.85 6.81
N TRP A 127 -8.24 10.01 6.43
CA TRP A 127 -9.67 10.27 6.44
C TRP A 127 -10.11 10.67 5.04
N GLU A 128 -11.21 10.10 4.57
CA GLU A 128 -11.78 10.38 3.26
C GLU A 128 -13.24 10.77 3.40
N ALA A 129 -13.67 11.87 2.78
CA ALA A 129 -15.06 12.30 2.82
C ALA A 129 -15.98 11.26 2.17
N LEU A 130 -17.22 11.15 2.68
CA LEU A 130 -18.32 10.38 2.08
C LEU A 130 -18.74 10.94 0.71
N ASP A 131 -17.94 11.61 -0.07
CA ASP A 131 -18.26 11.85 -1.48
C ASP A 131 -17.01 11.76 -2.37
N GLY A 132 -15.90 11.32 -1.78
CA GLY A 132 -14.58 11.29 -2.40
C GLY A 132 -14.01 12.67 -2.71
N SER A 133 -14.58 13.76 -2.20
CA SER A 133 -14.09 15.12 -2.52
C SER A 133 -12.83 15.51 -1.77
N GLU A 134 -12.63 14.98 -0.56
CA GLU A 134 -11.53 15.31 0.32
C GLU A 134 -10.83 14.06 0.85
N PHE A 135 -9.51 14.17 0.99
CA PHE A 135 -8.66 13.13 1.53
C PHE A 135 -7.56 13.73 2.39
N ARG A 136 -7.46 13.31 3.64
CA ARG A 136 -6.41 13.71 4.57
C ARG A 136 -5.55 12.49 4.83
N PHE A 137 -4.24 12.65 4.77
CA PHE A 137 -3.32 11.51 4.86
C PHE A 137 -2.12 11.82 5.75
N ASP A 138 -1.66 10.78 6.42
CA ASP A 138 -0.41 10.69 7.15
C ASP A 138 0.25 9.36 6.82
N LEU A 139 1.53 9.41 6.49
CA LEU A 139 2.41 8.27 6.34
C LEU A 139 3.65 8.53 7.16
N ARG A 140 4.07 7.51 7.92
CA ARG A 140 5.35 7.48 8.61
C ARG A 140 6.05 6.17 8.31
N GLN A 141 7.28 6.25 7.83
CA GLN A 141 8.14 5.10 7.62
C GLN A 141 9.37 5.14 8.51
N LEU A 142 9.60 4.03 9.22
CA LEU A 142 10.85 3.74 9.91
C LEU A 142 11.61 2.63 9.17
N VAL A 143 12.90 2.83 8.97
CA VAL A 143 13.83 1.79 8.50
C VAL A 143 14.87 1.57 9.59
N ASP A 144 15.00 0.34 10.07
CA ASP A 144 15.85 -0.02 11.20
C ASP A 144 15.64 0.88 12.43
N ASN A 145 14.38 1.15 12.75
CA ASN A 145 13.92 2.04 13.82
C ASN A 145 14.35 3.52 13.67
N GLN A 146 14.89 3.91 12.52
CA GLN A 146 15.22 5.29 12.19
C GLN A 146 14.14 5.88 11.29
N LEU A 147 13.76 7.14 11.55
CA LEU A 147 12.79 7.84 10.70
C LEU A 147 13.37 8.00 9.29
N ALA A 148 12.72 7.34 8.33
CA ALA A 148 13.11 7.39 6.92
C ALA A 148 12.27 8.42 6.16
N GLU A 149 10.97 8.48 6.44
CA GLU A 149 10.03 9.36 5.72
C GLU A 149 8.82 9.72 6.58
N VAL A 150 8.31 10.92 6.36
CA VAL A 150 6.99 11.37 6.82
C VAL A 150 6.32 12.12 5.69
N LEU A 151 5.13 11.69 5.30
CA LEU A 151 4.24 12.42 4.41
C LEU A 151 2.98 12.79 5.19
N ARG A 152 2.59 14.05 5.17
CA ARG A 152 1.34 14.50 5.77
C ARG A 152 0.74 15.58 4.90
N GLY A 153 -0.55 15.49 4.63
CA GLY A 153 -1.20 16.48 3.79
C GLY A 153 -2.69 16.29 3.66
N ASP A 154 -3.25 17.08 2.75
CA ASP A 154 -4.66 17.08 2.40
C ASP A 154 -4.74 17.14 0.87
N ALA A 155 -5.67 16.40 0.28
CA ALA A 155 -5.96 16.38 -1.13
C ALA A 155 -7.44 16.63 -1.38
N ASN A 156 -7.74 17.25 -2.51
CA ASN A 156 -9.10 17.42 -3.00
C ASN A 156 -9.21 16.90 -4.43
N ALA A 157 -10.35 16.31 -4.76
CA ALA A 157 -10.61 15.74 -6.08
C ALA A 157 -11.03 16.79 -7.14
N GLY A 158 -11.04 18.08 -6.79
CA GLY A 158 -11.46 19.17 -7.67
C GLY A 158 -12.97 19.21 -7.88
N ARG A 159 -13.61 20.32 -7.48
CA ARG A 159 -15.04 20.60 -7.69
C ARG A 159 -15.25 22.10 -7.84
N ASP A 160 -16.32 22.48 -8.54
CA ASP A 160 -16.79 23.87 -8.65
C ASP A 160 -15.66 24.84 -9.05
N ASP A 161 -15.03 24.56 -10.19
CA ASP A 161 -13.91 25.31 -10.78
C ASP A 161 -12.56 25.23 -10.00
N ASN A 162 -12.48 24.44 -8.92
CA ASN A 162 -11.20 24.17 -8.26
C ASN A 162 -10.46 23.00 -8.92
N ALA A 163 -9.18 23.23 -9.25
CA ALA A 163 -8.30 22.17 -9.71
C ALA A 163 -7.98 21.16 -8.59
N ALA A 164 -8.06 19.87 -8.93
CA ALA A 164 -7.67 18.77 -8.05
C ALA A 164 -6.17 18.87 -7.69
N ARG A 165 -5.85 18.73 -6.41
CA ARG A 165 -4.47 18.85 -5.91
C ARG A 165 -4.29 18.17 -4.55
N ALA A 166 -3.06 17.76 -4.26
CA ALA A 166 -2.59 17.41 -2.92
C ALA A 166 -1.61 18.47 -2.41
N VAL A 167 -1.77 18.88 -1.15
CA VAL A 167 -0.94 19.86 -0.45
C VAL A 167 -0.28 19.18 0.74
N PHE A 168 1.05 19.20 0.79
CA PHE A 168 1.84 18.54 1.81
C PHE A 168 2.23 19.52 2.92
N LYS A 169 1.84 19.17 4.15
CA LYS A 169 2.28 19.78 5.40
C LYS A 169 3.66 19.25 5.81
N GLN A 170 3.96 17.99 5.49
CA GLN A 170 5.28 17.37 5.65
C GLN A 170 5.56 16.46 4.44
N PRO A 171 6.72 16.58 3.76
CA PRO A 171 7.64 17.72 3.82
C PRO A 171 6.92 19.05 3.53
N ALA A 172 7.35 20.14 4.15
CA ALA A 172 6.60 21.39 4.13
C ALA A 172 6.48 21.98 2.72
N SER A 173 5.26 22.39 2.35
CA SER A 173 4.97 23.22 1.17
C SER A 173 5.25 22.56 -0.19
N ALA A 174 5.21 21.23 -0.28
CA ALA A 174 5.09 20.55 -1.58
C ALA A 174 3.61 20.54 -2.02
N GLU A 175 3.37 20.72 -3.31
CA GLU A 175 2.06 20.56 -3.93
C GLU A 175 2.19 19.63 -5.12
N LEU A 176 1.18 18.78 -5.30
CA LEU A 176 1.06 17.87 -6.43
C LEU A 176 -0.27 18.14 -7.13
N SER A 177 -0.20 18.56 -8.39
CA SER A 177 -1.40 18.68 -9.24
C SER A 177 -1.95 17.28 -9.53
N LEU A 178 -3.24 17.10 -9.30
CA LEU A 178 -3.95 15.85 -9.56
C LEU A 178 -4.87 16.02 -10.78
N PRO A 179 -5.14 14.95 -11.55
CA PRO A 179 -6.15 15.00 -12.59
C PRO A 179 -7.56 15.11 -11.97
N GLU A 180 -8.50 15.69 -12.72
CA GLU A 180 -9.90 15.83 -12.28
C GLU A 180 -10.59 14.49 -12.02
N SER A 181 -10.13 13.41 -12.66
CA SER A 181 -10.66 12.05 -12.50
C SER A 181 -10.03 11.30 -11.32
N ILE A 182 -9.32 11.98 -10.42
CA ILE A 182 -8.60 11.33 -9.32
C ILE A 182 -9.59 10.70 -8.35
N LEU A 183 -9.31 9.46 -7.94
CA LEU A 183 -9.99 8.79 -6.84
C LEU A 183 -9.06 8.69 -5.63
N PHE A 184 -9.67 8.61 -4.46
CA PHE A 184 -9.02 8.26 -3.21
C PHE A 184 -9.33 6.78 -2.85
N PRO A 185 -8.58 6.16 -1.92
CA PRO A 185 -8.60 4.71 -1.71
C PRO A 185 -9.97 4.12 -1.38
N SER A 186 -10.76 4.79 -0.54
CA SER A 186 -12.08 4.31 -0.12
C SER A 186 -13.01 4.35 -1.34
N LYS A 187 -13.08 5.50 -2.03
CA LYS A 187 -13.90 5.69 -3.22
C LYS A 187 -13.59 4.69 -4.33
N HIS A 188 -12.30 4.45 -4.59
CA HIS A 188 -11.89 3.42 -5.55
C HIS A 188 -12.41 2.03 -5.16
N MET A 189 -12.35 1.67 -3.87
CA MET A 189 -12.85 0.39 -3.41
C MET A 189 -14.38 0.26 -3.54
N GLU A 190 -15.14 1.34 -3.37
CA GLU A 190 -16.57 1.36 -3.70
C GLU A 190 -16.83 1.02 -5.15
N GLU A 191 -16.05 1.62 -6.05
CA GLU A 191 -16.21 1.39 -7.48
C GLU A 191 -15.93 -0.07 -7.82
N VAL A 192 -14.93 -0.68 -7.17
CA VAL A 192 -14.62 -2.11 -7.30
C VAL A 192 -15.76 -2.98 -6.79
N LEU A 193 -16.27 -2.74 -5.57
CA LEU A 193 -17.40 -3.48 -5.01
C LEU A 193 -18.66 -3.35 -5.87
N ALA A 194 -18.98 -2.13 -6.30
CA ALA A 194 -20.13 -1.85 -7.15
C ALA A 194 -19.97 -2.48 -8.55
N ALA A 195 -18.75 -2.50 -9.11
CA ALA A 195 -18.45 -3.19 -10.36
C ALA A 195 -18.62 -4.71 -10.22
N ALA A 196 -18.09 -5.29 -9.15
CA ALA A 196 -18.20 -6.72 -8.84
C ALA A 196 -19.67 -7.15 -8.67
N ALA A 197 -20.47 -6.37 -7.94
CA ALA A 197 -21.90 -6.61 -7.75
C ALA A 197 -22.69 -6.55 -9.07
N ARG A 198 -22.26 -5.71 -10.02
CA ARG A 198 -22.84 -5.62 -11.38
C ARG A 198 -22.27 -6.65 -12.36
N GLY A 199 -21.39 -7.55 -11.91
CA GLY A 199 -20.77 -8.57 -12.75
C GLY A 199 -19.75 -8.03 -13.75
N LYS A 200 -19.22 -6.82 -13.54
CA LYS A 200 -18.08 -6.31 -14.31
C LYS A 200 -16.80 -7.03 -13.86
N SER A 201 -15.89 -7.24 -14.81
CA SER A 201 -14.62 -7.94 -14.55
C SER A 201 -13.42 -7.00 -14.41
N ASN A 202 -13.62 -5.70 -14.60
CA ASN A 202 -12.53 -4.72 -14.59
C ASN A 202 -12.98 -3.32 -14.14
N VAL A 203 -12.07 -2.62 -13.47
CA VAL A 203 -12.15 -1.20 -13.12
C VAL A 203 -10.79 -0.58 -13.42
N THR A 204 -10.78 0.57 -14.07
CA THR A 204 -9.55 1.36 -14.29
C THR A 204 -9.77 2.72 -13.67
N ALA A 205 -8.83 3.18 -12.86
CA ALA A 205 -8.90 4.47 -12.21
C ALA A 205 -7.54 5.17 -12.20
N VAL A 206 -7.57 6.46 -11.91
CA VAL A 206 -6.39 7.19 -11.44
C VAL A 206 -6.56 7.35 -9.93
N LEU A 207 -5.55 6.97 -9.16
CA LEU A 207 -5.61 6.86 -7.70
C LEU A 207 -4.53 7.71 -7.05
N PHE A 208 -4.89 8.51 -6.05
CA PHE A 208 -3.93 9.12 -5.13
C PHE A 208 -4.20 8.57 -3.73
N ASP A 209 -3.17 8.05 -3.08
CA ASP A 209 -3.30 7.30 -1.83
C ASP A 209 -2.46 7.90 -0.68
N GLY A 210 -1.77 9.02 -0.93
CA GLY A 210 -0.92 9.70 0.04
C GLY A 210 0.44 9.03 0.30
N SER A 211 0.79 7.99 -0.45
CA SER A 211 2.06 7.25 -0.28
C SER A 211 3.27 7.93 -0.94
N SER A 212 3.05 8.93 -1.80
CA SER A 212 4.07 9.65 -2.55
C SER A 212 3.78 11.14 -2.62
N ASP A 213 4.83 11.96 -2.54
CA ASP A 213 4.77 13.43 -2.72
C ASP A 213 4.87 13.87 -4.18
N LYS A 214 5.03 12.93 -5.10
CA LYS A 214 5.34 13.19 -6.51
C LYS A 214 4.45 12.45 -7.50
N GLU A 215 3.81 11.37 -7.05
CA GLU A 215 3.15 10.44 -7.93
C GLU A 215 1.71 10.19 -7.47
N TYR A 216 0.83 10.07 -8.44
CA TYR A 216 -0.43 9.35 -8.35
C TYR A 216 -0.32 8.15 -9.28
N TYR A 217 -1.23 7.20 -9.17
CA TYR A 217 -1.16 5.92 -9.88
C TYR A 217 -2.23 5.82 -10.94
N LYS A 218 -1.92 5.13 -12.03
CA LYS A 218 -2.95 4.45 -12.80
C LYS A 218 -3.12 3.07 -12.19
N VAL A 219 -4.35 2.73 -11.80
CA VAL A 219 -4.68 1.41 -11.25
C VAL A 219 -5.59 0.65 -12.19
N ILE A 220 -5.27 -0.63 -12.38
CA ILE A 220 -6.11 -1.57 -13.12
C ILE A 220 -6.52 -2.66 -12.14
N THR A 221 -7.81 -2.76 -11.89
CA THR A 221 -8.40 -3.76 -11.01
C THR A 221 -9.11 -4.81 -11.85
N SER A 222 -8.66 -6.06 -11.75
CA SER A 222 -9.31 -7.23 -12.32
C SER A 222 -10.17 -7.92 -11.27
N ILE A 223 -11.41 -8.26 -11.64
CA ILE A 223 -12.41 -8.86 -10.75
C ILE A 223 -12.81 -10.21 -11.37
N GLY A 224 -12.52 -11.29 -10.66
CA GLY A 224 -12.89 -12.63 -11.09
C GLY A 224 -14.35 -12.98 -10.80
N ARG A 225 -14.70 -14.25 -10.96
CA ARG A 225 -16.09 -14.71 -10.77
C ARG A 225 -16.45 -14.74 -9.29
N LYS A 226 -17.67 -14.30 -8.98
CA LYS A 226 -18.29 -14.47 -7.66
C LYS A 226 -18.17 -15.91 -7.18
N GLN A 227 -17.74 -16.08 -5.94
CA GLN A 227 -17.64 -17.34 -5.23
C GLN A 227 -18.54 -17.32 -3.98
N GLU A 228 -19.03 -18.50 -3.63
CA GLU A 228 -19.82 -18.72 -2.41
C GLU A 228 -18.88 -19.03 -1.23
N THR A 229 -19.25 -18.61 -0.02
CA THR A 229 -18.49 -18.94 1.19
C THR A 229 -18.97 -20.29 1.74
N VAL A 230 -18.11 -21.32 1.67
CA VAL A 230 -18.49 -22.72 1.98
C VAL A 230 -18.21 -23.11 3.44
N ALA A 231 -17.35 -22.38 4.14
CA ALA A 231 -17.11 -22.49 5.58
C ALA A 231 -16.69 -21.11 6.12
N ALA A 232 -17.55 -20.50 6.92
CA ALA A 232 -17.41 -19.10 7.29
C ALA A 232 -17.13 -18.96 8.80
N GLN A 233 -16.13 -18.17 9.14
CA GLN A 233 -16.12 -17.49 10.44
C GLN A 233 -17.34 -16.55 10.51
N ASP A 234 -17.76 -16.12 11.70
CA ASP A 234 -18.99 -15.34 11.88
C ASP A 234 -19.05 -14.09 10.98
N TRP A 235 -17.92 -13.42 10.75
CA TRP A 235 -17.83 -12.25 9.86
C TRP A 235 -18.06 -12.56 8.37
N ALA A 236 -17.84 -13.81 7.95
CA ALA A 236 -18.01 -14.27 6.56
C ALA A 236 -19.35 -14.97 6.31
N ALA A 237 -20.14 -15.19 7.37
CA ALA A 237 -21.39 -15.94 7.28
C ALA A 237 -22.38 -15.23 6.34
N GLY A 238 -22.89 -15.96 5.33
CA GLY A 238 -23.79 -15.41 4.31
C GLY A 238 -23.15 -14.42 3.34
N GLN A 239 -21.83 -14.19 3.45
CA GLN A 239 -21.10 -13.36 2.50
C GLN A 239 -20.72 -14.16 1.26
N HIS A 240 -20.51 -13.45 0.17
CA HIS A 240 -19.88 -13.97 -1.03
C HIS A 240 -18.57 -13.21 -1.24
N TRP A 241 -17.70 -13.73 -2.09
CA TRP A 241 -16.45 -13.04 -2.38
C TRP A 241 -16.07 -13.09 -3.85
N TRP A 242 -15.20 -12.18 -4.26
CA TRP A 242 -14.59 -12.14 -5.59
C TRP A 242 -13.06 -12.19 -5.43
N PRO A 243 -12.34 -13.00 -6.23
CA PRO A 243 -10.90 -12.82 -6.34
C PRO A 243 -10.66 -11.51 -7.09
N VAL A 244 -9.89 -10.62 -6.48
CA VAL A 244 -9.56 -9.29 -7.00
C VAL A 244 -8.05 -9.18 -7.10
N GLN A 245 -7.56 -8.56 -8.18
CA GLN A 245 -6.16 -8.14 -8.33
C GLN A 245 -6.13 -6.68 -8.75
N ILE A 246 -5.34 -5.88 -8.05
CA ILE A 246 -5.08 -4.47 -8.35
C ILE A 246 -3.61 -4.34 -8.75
N SER A 247 -3.35 -3.81 -9.94
CA SER A 247 -2.01 -3.52 -10.43
C SER A 247 -1.80 -2.00 -10.51
N PHE A 248 -0.71 -1.53 -9.91
CA PHE A 248 -0.37 -0.11 -9.78
C PHE A 248 0.72 0.26 -10.78
N TYR A 249 0.45 1.27 -11.60
CA TYR A 249 1.35 1.73 -12.65
C TYR A 249 1.71 3.19 -12.43
N ASN A 250 2.94 3.55 -12.81
CA ASN A 250 3.32 4.93 -13.00
C ASN A 250 2.57 5.48 -14.23
N PRO A 251 1.72 6.51 -14.09
CA PRO A 251 0.92 7.04 -15.19
C PRO A 251 1.78 7.73 -16.28
N PHE A 252 3.02 8.12 -15.94
CA PHE A 252 3.98 8.73 -16.86
C PHE A 252 4.82 7.69 -17.64
N GLU A 253 4.74 6.42 -17.26
CA GLU A 253 5.44 5.30 -17.91
C GLU A 253 4.44 4.16 -18.24
N PRO A 254 3.45 4.40 -19.13
CA PRO A 254 2.31 3.48 -19.32
C PRO A 254 2.68 2.11 -19.91
N ASP A 255 3.85 1.99 -20.55
CA ASP A 255 4.36 0.74 -21.12
C ASP A 255 5.22 -0.07 -20.13
N ALA A 256 5.44 0.44 -18.91
CA ALA A 256 6.21 -0.25 -17.88
C ALA A 256 5.39 -1.34 -17.17
N GLU A 257 6.09 -2.32 -16.61
CA GLU A 257 5.49 -3.29 -15.69
C GLU A 257 4.91 -2.59 -14.44
N PRO A 258 3.88 -3.17 -13.80
CA PRO A 258 3.36 -2.65 -12.54
C PRO A 258 4.49 -2.42 -11.51
N GLN A 259 4.42 -1.30 -10.79
CA GLN A 259 5.32 -1.04 -9.67
C GLN A 259 5.01 -1.95 -8.47
N PHE A 260 3.72 -2.26 -8.31
CA PHE A 260 3.18 -3.07 -7.24
C PHE A 260 1.90 -3.76 -7.71
N GLU A 261 1.68 -4.99 -7.25
CA GLU A 261 0.42 -5.69 -7.47
C GLU A 261 -0.08 -6.31 -6.16
N MET A 262 -1.37 -6.21 -5.92
CA MET A 262 -2.02 -6.81 -4.78
C MET A 262 -3.18 -7.68 -5.25
N SER A 263 -3.30 -8.90 -4.72
CA SER A 263 -4.48 -9.73 -4.92
C SER A 263 -5.06 -10.23 -3.61
N PHE A 264 -6.37 -10.45 -3.58
CA PHE A 264 -7.11 -10.85 -2.38
C PHE A 264 -8.49 -11.39 -2.74
N HIS A 265 -9.10 -12.10 -1.81
CA HIS A 265 -10.53 -12.38 -1.83
C HIS A 265 -11.27 -11.21 -1.20
N LEU A 266 -12.11 -10.53 -1.98
CA LEU A 266 -12.92 -9.42 -1.54
C LEU A 266 -14.32 -9.90 -1.17
N TYR A 267 -14.66 -9.88 0.11
CA TYR A 267 -15.99 -10.22 0.58
C TYR A 267 -16.99 -9.07 0.38
N THR A 268 -18.28 -9.41 0.30
CA THR A 268 -19.38 -8.44 0.12
C THR A 268 -19.48 -7.38 1.21
N ASN A 269 -18.96 -7.66 2.40
CA ASN A 269 -18.87 -6.72 3.52
C ASN A 269 -17.55 -5.92 3.55
N GLY A 270 -16.72 -6.03 2.50
CA GLY A 270 -15.45 -5.32 2.38
C GLY A 270 -14.28 -5.91 3.16
N VAL A 271 -14.43 -7.07 3.79
CA VAL A 271 -13.30 -7.78 4.38
C VAL A 271 -12.43 -8.40 3.28
N THR A 272 -11.11 -8.43 3.49
CA THR A 272 -10.17 -9.15 2.63
C THR A 272 -9.51 -10.34 3.30
N GLU A 273 -9.32 -11.38 2.50
CA GLU A 273 -8.61 -12.59 2.89
C GLU A 273 -7.64 -13.00 1.78
N ASN A 274 -6.69 -13.87 2.09
CA ASN A 274 -5.76 -14.45 1.12
C ASN A 274 -5.00 -13.36 0.34
N VAL A 275 -4.44 -12.41 1.09
CA VAL A 275 -3.76 -11.25 0.52
C VAL A 275 -2.41 -11.68 -0.05
N THR A 276 -2.11 -11.30 -1.28
CA THR A 276 -0.79 -11.43 -1.88
C THR A 276 -0.31 -10.06 -2.31
N MET A 277 0.93 -9.72 -1.93
CA MET A 277 1.57 -8.44 -2.24
C MET A 277 2.83 -8.72 -3.06
N ARG A 278 2.78 -8.44 -4.36
CA ARG A 278 3.89 -8.63 -5.29
C ARG A 278 4.63 -7.31 -5.47
N TYR A 279 5.82 -7.26 -4.90
CA TYR A 279 6.80 -6.23 -5.16
C TYR A 279 7.75 -6.67 -6.27
N ARG A 280 8.57 -5.76 -6.79
CA ARG A 280 9.58 -6.10 -7.82
C ARG A 280 10.57 -7.18 -7.38
N GLN A 281 10.92 -7.24 -6.09
CA GLN A 281 11.96 -8.14 -5.57
C GLN A 281 11.43 -9.43 -4.95
N PHE A 282 10.19 -9.42 -4.44
CA PHE A 282 9.62 -10.55 -3.71
C PHE A 282 8.10 -10.45 -3.66
N VAL A 283 7.46 -11.56 -3.34
CA VAL A 283 6.02 -11.70 -3.11
C VAL A 283 5.80 -12.07 -1.65
N LEU A 284 4.91 -11.35 -0.98
CA LEU A 284 4.42 -11.70 0.36
C LEU A 284 3.03 -12.31 0.27
N ALA A 285 2.81 -13.37 1.04
CA ALA A 285 1.49 -13.87 1.37
C ALA A 285 1.09 -13.34 2.75
N GLY A 286 -0.15 -12.86 2.86
CA GLY A 286 -0.78 -12.36 4.06
C GLY A 286 -1.97 -13.24 4.45
N GLU A 287 -1.81 -13.95 5.56
CA GLU A 287 -2.86 -14.79 6.13
C GLU A 287 -3.62 -14.01 7.19
N LEU A 288 -4.95 -13.91 7.03
CA LEU A 288 -5.83 -13.26 7.99
C LEU A 288 -5.89 -14.06 9.29
N GLN A 289 -5.46 -13.46 10.40
CA GLN A 289 -5.39 -14.10 11.72
C GLN A 289 -6.57 -13.70 12.61
N GLU A 290 -7.01 -12.45 12.51
CA GLU A 290 -8.02 -11.91 13.42
C GLU A 290 -8.84 -10.84 12.71
N ILE A 291 -10.15 -10.84 12.97
CA ILE A 291 -11.05 -9.75 12.64
C ILE A 291 -11.82 -9.33 13.88
N THR A 292 -11.82 -8.03 14.15
CA THR A 292 -12.66 -7.39 15.16
C THR A 292 -13.60 -6.41 14.47
N ALA A 293 -14.90 -6.59 14.62
CA ALA A 293 -15.89 -5.63 14.15
C ALA A 293 -15.96 -4.40 15.06
N PHE A 294 -16.15 -3.24 14.46
CA PHE A 294 -16.47 -1.99 15.14
C PHE A 294 -17.96 -1.68 14.99
N PRO A 295 -18.57 -0.99 15.97
CA PRO A 295 -19.93 -0.50 15.83
C PRO A 295 -20.02 0.51 14.70
N VAL A 296 -21.12 0.45 13.95
CA VAL A 296 -21.49 1.49 12.98
C VAL A 296 -22.00 2.70 13.76
N PRO A 297 -21.59 3.93 13.42
CA PRO A 297 -22.08 5.14 14.09
C PRO A 297 -23.59 5.34 13.87
N ASP A 298 -24.28 5.88 14.88
CA ASP A 298 -25.69 6.28 14.77
C ASP A 298 -25.79 7.66 14.10
N CYS A 299 -25.89 7.63 12.78
CA CYS A 299 -26.30 8.71 11.87
C CYS A 299 -27.03 8.10 10.66
#